data_AF-A0A1Y3N5X4-F1
#
_entry.id   AF-A0A1Y3N5X4-F1
#
_cell.length_a   1.000
_cell.length_b   1.000
_cell.length_c   1.000
_cell.angle_alpha   90.00
_cell.angle_beta   90.00
_cell.angle_gamma   90.00
#
_symmetry.space_group_name_H-M   'P 1'
#
loop_
_entity.id
_entity.type
_entity.pdbx_description
1 polymer ?
#
loop_
_entity_poly.entity_id
_entity_poly.type
_entity_poly.pdbx_seq_one_letter_code
_entity_poly.pdbx_strand_id
1 'polypeptide(L)'
;MTVNVPKMKHIHGIPHILSNKNMENSGNQAEFHLKGDNIGYQLLVKQGWNEQSGLGSNEDGKLYPVRVNYKHDKKGDSISHEEYTILSNMNKEFHNVLPNPSPTVSQLRKHQKMVETLELAKKKGLILNHNDSSSTHNKQKNTLNKVIKKPYIKKKDFKKKIQKEEKSRLKLLEYLKN
;
A
#
# COMPACT_ATOMS: atom_id res chain seq x y z
N MET A 1 -38.58 37.12 49.05
CA MET A 1 -38.10 37.76 47.80
C MET A 1 -37.18 36.78 47.10
N THR A 2 -37.62 36.15 46.00
CA THR A 2 -36.80 35.19 45.24
C THR A 2 -36.05 35.95 44.13
N VAL A 3 -34.73 36.02 44.24
CA VAL A 3 -33.86 36.66 43.25
C VAL A 3 -33.76 35.76 42.02
N ASN A 4 -34.31 36.22 40.89
CA ASN A 4 -34.21 35.52 39.61
C ASN A 4 -32.87 35.88 38.95
N VAL A 5 -31.90 34.98 39.00
CA VAL A 5 -30.60 35.16 38.35
C VAL A 5 -30.69 34.67 36.90
N PRO A 6 -30.41 35.51 35.88
CA PRO A 6 -30.46 35.07 34.49
C PRO A 6 -29.35 34.06 34.22
N LYS A 7 -29.71 32.88 33.71
CA LYS A 7 -28.75 31.87 33.24
C LYS A 7 -27.91 32.47 32.10
N MET A 8 -26.63 32.72 32.36
CA MET A 8 -25.68 33.11 31.32
C MET A 8 -25.59 31.97 30.30
N LYS A 9 -25.78 32.30 29.01
CA LYS A 9 -25.51 31.35 27.92
C LYS A 9 -24.01 31.09 27.91
N HIS A 10 -23.60 29.89 28.30
CA HIS A 10 -22.19 29.49 28.23
C HIS A 10 -21.69 29.63 26.79
N ILE A 11 -20.51 30.21 26.62
CA ILE A 11 -19.86 30.33 25.31
C ILE A 11 -19.28 28.95 24.99
N HIS A 12 -19.97 28.21 24.12
CA HIS A 12 -19.52 26.91 23.65
C HIS A 12 -18.37 27.11 22.66
N GLY A 13 -17.22 26.48 22.91
CA GLY A 13 -16.15 26.43 21.91
C GLY A 13 -16.58 25.66 20.66
N ILE A 14 -15.90 25.93 19.54
CA ILE A 14 -16.04 25.20 18.26
C ILE A 14 -16.11 23.66 18.44
N PRO A 15 -15.34 23.03 19.36
CA PRO A 15 -15.43 21.58 19.58
C PRO A 15 -16.82 21.10 20.06
N HIS A 16 -17.47 21.86 20.95
CA HIS A 16 -18.78 21.50 21.50
C HIS A 16 -19.89 21.67 20.45
N ILE A 17 -19.76 22.67 19.56
CA ILE A 17 -20.69 22.89 18.44
C ILE A 17 -20.62 21.73 17.44
N LEU A 18 -19.43 21.18 17.22
CA LEU A 18 -19.21 20.03 16.33
C LEU A 18 -19.76 18.71 16.91
N SER A 19 -19.81 18.57 18.23
CA SER A 19 -20.36 17.39 18.91
C SER A 19 -21.89 17.29 18.79
N ASN A 20 -22.60 18.43 18.67
CA ASN A 20 -24.06 18.47 18.63
C ASN A 20 -24.66 18.36 17.22
N LYS A 21 -23.85 18.07 16.20
CA LYS A 21 -24.41 17.63 14.91
C LYS A 21 -24.94 16.21 15.08
N ASN A 22 -26.22 16.13 15.45
CA ASN A 22 -27.02 14.93 15.31
C ASN A 22 -27.02 14.54 13.83
N MET A 23 -26.08 13.68 13.45
CA MET A 23 -26.20 12.94 12.20
C MET A 23 -27.35 11.98 12.40
N GLU A 24 -28.46 12.20 11.69
CA GLU A 24 -29.50 11.20 11.58
C GLU A 24 -28.86 9.93 11.02
N ASN A 25 -28.87 8.87 11.83
CA ASN A 25 -28.37 7.55 11.47
C ASN A 25 -29.32 6.93 10.42
N SER A 26 -29.23 7.39 9.17
CA SER A 26 -29.89 6.80 8.00
C SER A 26 -29.01 5.75 7.31
N GLY A 27 -27.96 5.27 7.98
CA GLY A 27 -27.18 4.12 7.53
C GLY A 27 -28.00 2.85 7.73
N ASN A 28 -28.21 2.11 6.64
CA ASN A 28 -28.87 0.79 6.62
C ASN A 28 -28.52 -0.04 7.88
N GLN A 29 -29.43 -0.08 8.85
CA GLN A 29 -29.23 -0.75 10.14
C GLN A 29 -28.93 -2.24 9.99
N ALA A 30 -29.29 -2.85 8.85
CA ALA A 30 -29.20 -4.28 8.62
C ALA A 30 -27.77 -4.84 8.50
N GLU A 31 -26.73 -4.05 8.22
CA GLU A 31 -25.43 -4.61 7.79
C GLU A 31 -24.43 -4.89 8.94
N PHE A 32 -24.60 -4.30 10.11
CA PHE A 32 -23.58 -4.35 11.19
C PHE A 32 -23.91 -5.27 12.37
N HIS A 33 -24.89 -6.16 12.23
CA HIS A 33 -25.27 -7.10 13.29
C HIS A 33 -24.17 -8.17 13.50
N LEU A 34 -23.74 -8.34 14.75
CA LEU A 34 -22.86 -9.43 15.12
C LEU A 34 -23.69 -10.71 15.29
N LYS A 35 -23.24 -11.82 14.71
CA LYS A 35 -23.91 -13.11 14.90
C LYS A 35 -23.80 -13.56 16.36
N GLY A 36 -24.85 -14.18 16.90
CA GLY A 36 -24.86 -14.73 18.26
C GLY A 36 -23.78 -15.78 18.55
N ASP A 37 -23.30 -16.47 17.52
CA ASP A 37 -22.20 -17.44 17.63
C ASP A 37 -20.82 -16.78 17.77
N ASN A 38 -20.72 -15.47 17.61
CA ASN A 38 -19.47 -14.74 17.77
C ASN A 38 -19.09 -14.67 19.26
N ILE A 39 -17.89 -15.15 19.60
CA ILE A 39 -17.39 -15.16 20.98
C ILE A 39 -17.36 -13.74 21.58
N GLY A 40 -16.99 -12.73 20.79
CA GLY A 40 -16.98 -11.34 21.22
C GLY A 40 -18.38 -10.82 21.54
N TYR A 41 -19.38 -11.13 20.72
CA TYR A 41 -20.78 -10.81 21.01
C TYR A 41 -21.24 -11.43 22.34
N GLN A 42 -20.98 -12.72 22.53
CA GLN A 42 -21.36 -13.41 23.77
C GLN A 42 -20.66 -12.82 25.00
N LEU A 43 -19.40 -12.41 24.88
CA LEU A 43 -18.67 -11.74 25.95
C LEU A 43 -19.26 -10.38 26.27
N LEU A 44 -19.60 -9.57 25.26
CA LEU A 44 -20.22 -8.27 25.47
C LEU A 44 -21.58 -8.39 26.18
N VAL A 45 -22.45 -9.28 25.69
CA VAL A 45 -23.77 -9.53 26.31
C VAL A 45 -23.63 -10.01 27.76
N LYS A 46 -22.66 -10.89 28.04
CA LYS A 46 -22.36 -11.34 29.42
C LYS A 46 -21.92 -10.21 30.35
N GLN A 47 -21.30 -9.15 29.82
CA GLN A 47 -20.91 -7.96 30.58
C GLN A 47 -22.05 -6.93 30.71
N GLY A 48 -23.26 -7.27 30.25
CA GLY A 48 -24.44 -6.41 30.32
C GLY A 48 -24.59 -5.44 29.15
N TRP A 49 -23.84 -5.63 28.05
CA TRP A 49 -24.06 -4.85 26.83
C TRP A 49 -25.32 -5.31 26.08
N ASN A 50 -26.08 -4.35 25.55
CA ASN A 50 -27.26 -4.58 24.72
C ASN A 50 -26.97 -4.17 23.27
N GLU A 51 -27.34 -5.02 22.31
CA GLU A 51 -27.16 -4.78 20.88
C GLU A 51 -27.92 -3.55 20.35
N GLN A 52 -29.01 -3.15 21.03
CA GLN A 52 -29.78 -1.97 20.63
C GLN A 52 -29.19 -0.65 21.15
N SER A 53 -28.17 -0.70 22.02
CA SER A 53 -27.62 0.48 22.67
C SER A 53 -26.11 0.63 22.53
N GLY A 54 -25.66 1.88 22.69
CA GLY A 54 -24.25 2.23 22.60
C GLY A 54 -23.45 1.71 23.79
N LEU A 55 -22.13 1.62 23.62
CA LEU A 55 -21.22 1.34 24.74
C LEU A 55 -21.04 2.58 25.63
N GLY A 56 -20.84 2.40 26.92
CA GLY A 56 -20.59 3.50 27.88
C GLY A 56 -21.61 3.50 29.02
N SER A 57 -21.33 4.25 30.10
CA SER A 57 -22.19 4.24 31.31
C SER A 57 -23.59 4.79 31.07
N ASN A 58 -23.75 5.66 30.07
CA ASN A 58 -25.04 6.24 29.67
C ASN A 58 -25.56 5.66 28.35
N GLU A 59 -24.97 4.56 27.89
CA GLU A 59 -25.30 3.92 26.60
C GLU A 59 -25.18 4.87 25.37
N ASP A 60 -24.32 5.88 25.49
CA ASP A 60 -24.17 7.02 24.56
C ASP A 60 -23.08 6.81 23.50
N GLY A 61 -22.39 5.67 23.54
CA GLY A 61 -21.43 5.29 22.52
C GLY A 61 -22.06 5.12 21.13
N LYS A 62 -21.24 5.26 20.10
CA LYS A 62 -21.70 5.03 18.72
C LYS A 62 -22.11 3.57 18.54
N LEU A 63 -23.35 3.36 18.10
CA LEU A 63 -23.89 2.04 17.79
C LEU A 63 -23.16 1.38 16.60
N TYR A 64 -22.69 2.20 15.66
CA TYR A 64 -22.06 1.73 14.43
C TYR A 64 -20.63 2.24 14.27
N PRO A 65 -19.76 1.48 13.60
CA PRO A 65 -18.43 1.94 13.24
C PRO A 65 -18.47 3.22 12.41
N VAL A 66 -17.51 4.11 12.66
CA VAL A 66 -17.34 5.32 11.86
C VAL A 66 -16.72 4.96 10.52
N ARG A 67 -17.39 5.30 9.42
CA ARG A 67 -16.82 5.13 8.07
C ARG A 67 -15.59 6.02 7.91
N VAL A 68 -14.49 5.43 7.48
CA VAL A 68 -13.27 6.16 7.10
C VAL A 68 -13.21 6.25 5.59
N ASN A 69 -12.98 7.45 5.07
CA ASN A 69 -12.71 7.66 3.66
C ASN A 69 -11.20 7.58 3.44
N TYR A 70 -10.76 6.57 2.67
CA TYR A 70 -9.36 6.44 2.32
C TYR A 70 -8.98 7.41 1.22
N LYS A 71 -7.98 8.23 1.50
CA LYS A 71 -7.33 9.05 0.50
C LYS A 71 -6.37 8.20 -0.32
N HIS A 72 -6.68 8.05 -1.60
CA HIS A 72 -5.88 7.22 -2.52
C HIS A 72 -4.79 8.01 -3.24
N ASP A 73 -4.91 9.33 -3.27
CA ASP A 73 -3.99 10.23 -3.92
C ASP A 73 -2.95 10.80 -2.95
N LYS A 74 -1.79 11.17 -3.47
CA LYS A 74 -0.69 11.74 -2.68
C LYS A 74 -0.76 13.27 -2.58
N LYS A 75 -1.90 13.87 -2.93
CA LYS A 75 -2.06 15.33 -2.97
C LYS A 75 -2.02 15.88 -1.55
N GLY A 76 -1.66 17.15 -1.36
CA GLY A 76 -1.94 17.83 -0.09
C GLY A 76 -3.44 18.02 0.07
N ASP A 77 -3.95 18.01 1.31
CA ASP A 77 -5.37 18.30 1.58
C ASP A 77 -5.75 19.76 1.25
N SER A 78 -4.75 20.62 1.08
CA SER A 78 -4.89 22.04 0.78
C SER A 78 -5.02 22.38 -0.70
N ILE A 79 -4.88 21.39 -1.60
CA ILE A 79 -4.92 21.63 -3.06
C ILE A 79 -6.24 21.10 -3.61
N SER A 80 -7.04 21.99 -4.18
CA SER A 80 -8.30 21.63 -4.82
C SER A 80 -8.06 20.66 -5.98
N HIS A 81 -9.08 19.88 -6.34
CA HIS A 81 -8.96 18.94 -7.46
C HIS A 81 -8.65 19.67 -8.79
N GLU A 82 -9.21 20.87 -8.98
CA GLU A 82 -8.95 21.71 -10.14
C GLU A 82 -7.49 22.19 -10.19
N GLU A 83 -6.96 22.73 -9.08
CA GLU A 83 -5.59 23.23 -9.01
C GLU A 83 -4.56 22.13 -9.27
N TYR A 84 -4.76 20.94 -8.72
CA TYR A 84 -3.88 19.81 -9.01
C TYR A 84 -3.90 19.42 -10.48
N THR A 85 -5.08 19.47 -11.11
CA THR A 85 -5.23 19.11 -12.53
C THR A 85 -4.42 20.07 -13.39
N ILE A 86 -4.52 21.37 -13.14
CA ILE A 86 -3.74 22.41 -13.82
C ILE A 86 -2.24 22.16 -13.64
N LEU A 87 -1.77 22.00 -12.39
CA LEU A 87 -0.36 21.75 -12.10
C LEU A 87 0.16 20.46 -12.76
N SER A 88 -0.65 19.39 -12.75
CA SER A 88 -0.28 18.11 -13.35
C SER A 88 -0.20 18.19 -14.88
N ASN A 89 -1.04 19.02 -15.51
CA ASN A 89 -1.05 19.20 -16.95
C ASN A 89 0.13 20.05 -17.41
N MET A 90 0.43 21.14 -16.69
CA MET A 90 1.64 21.95 -16.94
C MET A 90 2.91 21.08 -16.85
N ASN A 91 2.98 20.17 -15.87
CA ASN A 91 4.15 19.31 -15.71
C ASN A 91 4.27 18.26 -16.85
N LYS A 92 3.15 17.77 -17.38
CA LYS A 92 3.15 16.87 -18.55
C LYS A 92 3.62 17.59 -19.81
N GLU A 93 3.19 18.84 -20.00
CA GLU A 93 3.63 19.65 -21.13
C GLU A 93 5.15 19.87 -21.11
N PHE A 94 5.75 20.13 -19.94
CA PHE A 94 7.21 20.21 -19.79
C PHE A 94 7.93 18.90 -20.17
N HIS A 95 7.38 17.74 -19.82
CA HIS A 95 8.00 16.46 -20.15
C HIS A 95 7.86 16.04 -21.63
N ASN A 96 6.87 16.59 -22.35
CA ASN A 96 6.63 16.27 -23.76
C ASN A 96 7.47 17.11 -24.74
N VAL A 97 8.04 18.24 -24.28
CA VAL A 97 8.87 19.14 -25.10
C VAL A 97 10.35 18.72 -25.08
N LEU A 98 10.78 17.94 -24.10
CA LEU A 98 12.14 17.41 -24.04
C LEU A 98 12.26 16.15 -24.89
N PRO A 99 13.27 16.01 -25.76
CA PRO A 99 13.54 14.74 -26.41
C PRO A 99 13.72 13.68 -25.32
N ASN A 100 13.06 12.52 -25.50
CA ASN A 100 13.14 11.40 -24.56
C ASN A 100 14.58 11.27 -24.05
N PRO A 101 14.82 11.34 -22.72
CA PRO A 101 16.18 11.31 -22.20
C PRO A 101 16.84 10.05 -22.74
N SER A 102 18.04 10.22 -23.29
CA SER A 102 18.82 9.08 -23.80
C SER A 102 18.82 7.98 -22.74
N PRO A 103 18.59 6.71 -23.14
CA PRO A 103 18.39 5.62 -22.21
C PRO A 103 19.52 5.61 -21.18
N THR A 104 19.16 5.51 -19.90
CA THR A 104 20.17 5.46 -18.83
C THR A 104 21.03 4.21 -19.00
N VAL A 105 22.29 4.24 -18.56
CA VAL A 105 23.21 3.07 -18.57
C VAL A 105 22.57 1.79 -18.00
N SER A 106 21.74 1.94 -16.96
CA SER A 106 20.99 0.83 -16.36
C SER A 106 19.95 0.22 -17.31
N GLN A 107 19.26 1.06 -18.09
CA GLN A 107 18.28 0.63 -19.08
C GLN A 107 18.96 -0.07 -20.26
N LEU A 108 20.09 0.46 -20.74
CA LEU A 108 20.93 -0.19 -21.76
C LEU A 108 21.40 -1.58 -21.29
N ARG A 109 21.93 -1.68 -20.07
CA ARG A 109 22.40 -2.96 -19.52
C ARG A 109 21.26 -3.97 -19.37
N LYS A 110 20.05 -3.54 -18.99
CA LYS A 110 18.86 -4.40 -18.94
C LYS A 110 18.45 -4.88 -20.34
N HIS A 111 18.49 -4.00 -21.33
CA HIS A 111 18.18 -4.32 -22.71
C HIS A 111 19.19 -5.33 -23.29
N GLN A 112 20.49 -5.07 -23.14
CA GLN A 112 21.56 -6.00 -23.54
C GLN A 112 21.35 -7.39 -22.95
N LYS A 113 21.12 -7.45 -21.63
CA LYS A 113 20.85 -8.72 -20.95
C LYS A 113 19.59 -9.43 -21.47
N MET A 114 18.55 -8.69 -21.82
CA MET A 114 17.34 -9.26 -22.41
C MET A 114 17.64 -9.87 -23.78
N VAL A 115 18.34 -9.13 -24.65
CA VAL A 115 18.73 -9.59 -25.99
C VAL A 115 19.57 -10.87 -25.89
N GLU A 116 20.60 -10.89 -25.04
CA GLU A 116 21.43 -12.07 -24.79
C GLU A 116 20.61 -13.28 -24.33
N THR A 117 19.62 -13.06 -23.43
CA THR A 117 18.76 -14.16 -22.96
C THR A 117 17.82 -14.69 -24.05
N LEU A 118 17.33 -13.82 -24.94
CA LEU A 118 16.50 -14.21 -26.08
C LEU A 118 17.33 -15.00 -27.10
N GLU A 119 18.54 -14.56 -27.39
CA GLU A 119 19.48 -15.28 -28.25
C GLU A 119 19.84 -16.66 -27.67
N LEU A 120 20.11 -16.74 -26.36
CA LEU A 120 20.38 -18.00 -25.69
C LEU A 120 19.17 -18.94 -25.73
N ALA A 121 17.96 -18.42 -25.55
CA ALA A 121 16.73 -19.21 -25.64
C ALA A 121 16.49 -19.74 -27.05
N LYS A 122 16.70 -18.90 -28.08
CA LYS A 122 16.65 -19.30 -29.50
C LYS A 122 17.68 -20.38 -29.80
N LYS A 123 18.94 -20.21 -29.36
CA LYS A 123 20.03 -21.20 -29.53
C LYS A 123 19.73 -22.53 -28.84
N LYS A 124 18.99 -22.50 -27.73
CA LYS A 124 18.56 -23.69 -26.98
C LYS A 124 17.29 -24.35 -27.55
N GLY A 125 16.79 -23.91 -28.71
CA GLY A 125 15.63 -24.50 -29.36
C GLY A 125 14.29 -24.21 -28.68
N LEU A 126 14.22 -23.19 -27.81
CA LEU A 126 12.95 -22.73 -27.25
C LEU A 126 12.26 -21.84 -28.28
N ILE A 127 11.61 -22.45 -29.25
CA ILE A 127 10.84 -21.76 -30.28
C ILE A 127 9.58 -21.14 -29.63
N LEU A 128 9.44 -19.82 -29.70
CA LEU A 128 8.16 -19.13 -29.48
C LEU A 128 7.39 -19.16 -30.80
N ASN A 129 6.67 -20.24 -31.08
CA ASN A 129 5.70 -20.27 -32.17
C ASN A 129 4.49 -19.45 -31.73
N HIS A 130 4.22 -18.37 -32.47
CA HIS A 130 3.19 -17.39 -32.12
C HIS A 130 1.77 -17.79 -32.54
N ASN A 131 1.53 -19.05 -32.92
CA ASN A 131 0.28 -19.46 -33.59
C ASN A 131 -0.50 -20.61 -32.94
N ASP A 132 -0.14 -21.12 -31.76
CA ASP A 132 -0.94 -22.18 -31.13
C ASP A 132 -1.78 -21.66 -29.95
N SER A 133 -3.08 -21.66 -30.19
CA SER A 133 -4.16 -21.32 -29.29
C SER A 133 -4.20 -22.17 -28.01
N SER A 134 -4.34 -21.46 -26.88
CA SER A 134 -5.11 -21.89 -25.70
C SER A 134 -4.83 -23.28 -25.09
N SER A 135 -3.64 -23.53 -24.54
CA SER A 135 -3.49 -24.56 -23.47
C SER A 135 -2.18 -24.50 -22.66
N THR A 136 -1.11 -23.91 -23.18
CA THR A 136 0.24 -24.07 -22.61
C THR A 136 0.76 -22.88 -21.78
N HIS A 137 -0.04 -21.81 -21.63
CA HIS A 137 0.40 -20.57 -20.98
C HIS A 137 0.79 -20.72 -19.48
N ASN A 138 0.22 -21.71 -18.77
CA ASN A 138 0.50 -21.92 -17.35
C ASN A 138 1.80 -22.71 -17.08
N LYS A 139 2.19 -23.63 -17.97
CA LYS A 139 3.46 -24.39 -17.79
C LYS A 139 4.69 -23.50 -18.06
N GLN A 140 4.58 -22.57 -19.02
CA GLN A 140 5.69 -21.71 -19.43
C GLN A 140 5.94 -20.53 -18.47
N LYS A 141 4.90 -19.95 -17.84
CA LYS A 141 5.08 -18.93 -16.78
C LYS A 141 5.82 -19.49 -15.57
N ASN A 142 5.59 -20.76 -15.22
CA ASN A 142 6.25 -21.41 -14.08
C ASN A 142 7.74 -21.67 -14.32
N THR A 143 8.16 -22.02 -15.54
CA THR A 143 9.58 -22.24 -15.86
C THR A 143 10.36 -20.92 -15.93
N LEU A 144 9.77 -19.85 -16.49
CA LEU A 144 10.39 -18.52 -16.50
C LEU A 144 10.56 -17.95 -15.08
N ASN A 145 9.53 -18.09 -14.23
CA ASN A 145 9.60 -17.66 -12.83
C ASN A 145 10.61 -18.47 -12.00
N LYS A 146 10.88 -19.73 -12.37
CA LYS A 146 11.89 -20.57 -11.72
C LYS A 146 13.32 -20.14 -12.06
N VAL A 147 13.53 -19.53 -13.24
CA VAL A 147 14.83 -18.98 -13.67
C VAL A 147 15.06 -17.56 -13.14
N ILE A 148 13.99 -16.76 -12.96
CA ILE A 148 14.08 -15.35 -12.52
C ILE A 148 14.15 -15.19 -10.99
N LYS A 149 13.66 -16.17 -10.21
CA LYS A 149 13.85 -16.18 -8.76
C LYS A 149 15.33 -16.25 -8.42
N LYS A 150 15.92 -15.12 -8.02
CA LYS A 150 17.25 -15.10 -7.38
C LYS A 150 17.25 -16.15 -6.26
N PRO A 151 18.22 -17.07 -6.22
CA PRO A 151 18.29 -18.02 -5.13
C PRO A 151 18.39 -17.23 -3.83
N TYR A 152 17.51 -17.53 -2.87
CA TYR A 152 17.60 -16.99 -1.52
C TYR A 152 18.88 -17.54 -0.89
N ILE A 153 19.94 -16.73 -0.89
CA ILE A 153 21.21 -17.08 -0.28
C ILE A 153 21.04 -16.92 1.23
N LYS A 154 21.14 -18.04 1.98
CA LYS A 154 21.05 -18.02 3.44
C LYS A 154 22.16 -17.11 4.01
N LYS A 155 21.88 -16.35 5.08
CA LYS A 155 22.82 -15.36 5.68
C LYS A 155 24.23 -15.93 5.94
N LYS A 156 24.35 -17.21 6.29
CA LYS A 156 25.62 -17.92 6.52
C LYS A 156 26.50 -18.01 5.26
N ASP A 157 25.89 -18.15 4.09
CA ASP A 157 26.58 -18.28 2.81
C ASP A 157 27.04 -16.92 2.28
N PHE A 158 26.31 -15.85 2.60
CA PHE A 158 26.72 -14.47 2.30
C PHE A 158 27.98 -14.06 3.08
N LYS A 159 28.04 -14.39 4.38
CA LYS A 159 29.22 -14.12 5.22
C LYS A 159 30.49 -14.83 4.70
N LYS A 160 30.36 -16.10 4.29
CA LYS A 160 31.47 -16.86 3.68
C LYS A 160 31.93 -16.26 2.35
N LYS A 161 30.99 -15.74 1.54
CA LYS A 161 31.32 -15.11 0.25
C LYS A 161 32.10 -13.81 0.44
N ILE A 162 31.68 -12.95 1.37
CA ILE A 162 32.40 -11.71 1.73
C ILE A 162 33.83 -12.03 2.19
N GLN A 163 33.99 -12.98 3.11
CA GLN A 163 35.31 -13.36 3.61
C GLN A 163 36.25 -13.89 2.52
N LYS A 164 35.71 -14.64 1.54
CA LYS A 164 36.49 -15.13 0.40
C LYS A 164 36.92 -13.98 -0.53
N GLU A 165 36.06 -13.00 -0.73
CA GLU A 165 36.31 -11.83 -1.56
C GLU A 165 37.35 -10.89 -0.91
N GLU A 166 37.23 -10.62 0.39
CA GLU A 166 38.21 -9.84 1.15
C GLU A 166 39.60 -10.50 1.15
N LYS A 167 39.65 -11.83 1.35
CA LYS A 167 40.92 -12.57 1.29
C LYS A 167 41.57 -12.50 -0.10
N SER A 168 40.76 -12.54 -1.16
CA SER A 168 41.25 -12.42 -2.54
C SER A 168 41.77 -11.01 -2.83
N ARG A 169 41.08 -9.99 -2.31
CA ARG A 169 41.46 -8.58 -2.46
C ARG A 169 42.75 -8.24 -1.72
N LEU A 170 42.94 -8.77 -0.50
CA LEU A 170 44.19 -8.62 0.25
C LEU A 170 45.37 -9.28 -0.48
N LYS A 171 45.17 -10.48 -1.03
CA LYS A 171 46.20 -11.15 -1.83
C LYS A 171 46.60 -10.36 -3.09
N LEU A 172 45.63 -9.69 -3.70
CA LEU A 172 45.88 -8.84 -4.88
C LEU A 172 46.63 -7.56 -4.51
N LEU A 173 46.30 -6.95 -3.37
CA LEU A 173 47.04 -5.82 -2.82
C LEU A 173 48.48 -6.19 -2.44
N GLU A 174 48.69 -7.40 -1.92
CA GLU A 174 50.03 -7.94 -1.63
C GLU A 174 50.84 -8.11 -2.92
N TYR A 175 50.23 -8.64 -3.98
CA TYR A 175 50.88 -8.77 -5.29
C TYR A 175 51.24 -7.41 -5.92
N LEU A 176 50.39 -6.38 -5.73
CA LEU A 176 50.65 -5.02 -6.24
C LEU A 176 51.68 -4.23 -5.41
N LYS A 177 52.07 -4.75 -4.25
CA LYS A 177 53.06 -4.12 -3.35
C LYS A 177 54.48 -4.63 -3.58
N ASN A 178 54.63 -5.73 -4.33
CA ASN A 178 55.88 -6.26 -4.87
C ASN A 178 56.06 -5.81 -6.32
#